data_AF-A0A3A9BLB8-F1
#
_entry.id   AF-A0A3A9BLB8-F1
#
_cell.length_a   1.000
_cell.length_b   1.000
_cell.length_c   1.000
_cell.angle_alpha   90.00
_cell.angle_beta   90.00
_cell.angle_gamma   90.00
#
_symmetry.space_group_name_H-M   'P 1'
#
loop_
_entity.id
_entity.type
_entity.pdbx_description
1 polymer ?
#
loop_
_entity_poly.entity_id
_entity_poly.type
_entity_poly.pdbx_seq_one_letter_code
_entity_poly.pdbx_strand_id
1 'polypeptide(L)'
;MNVLGLQSANYSAAKYPIGCTSRNNIGNAFGESLVTERSSSAPGGNYHGTLKMGYLHSEFSPVSGQELHMKYDESSTKDDPVMYVEGKDIHGKTFTKRIHLNDVDAENATPAEMTALRVHLARQGDKSVKESSGIPLMALGSHQDVNTSMDFKQYYENWASNLQNAGFRQNAGIYMSELERYLFHHRTKGNIK
;
A
#
# COMPACT_ATOMS: atom_id res chain seq x y z
N MET A 1 7.93 -45.30 2.68
CA MET A 1 8.05 -45.02 1.23
C MET A 1 6.66 -44.72 0.68
N ASN A 2 6.53 -43.57 0.01
CA ASN A 2 5.50 -43.02 -0.91
C ASN A 2 3.99 -43.18 -0.65
N VAL A 3 3.16 -42.11 -0.48
CA VAL A 3 2.61 -40.98 -1.30
C VAL A 3 1.60 -41.32 -2.42
N LEU A 4 0.51 -40.51 -2.46
CA LEU A 4 -0.46 -40.16 -3.54
C LEU A 4 -1.87 -40.80 -3.43
N GLY A 5 -2.99 -40.09 -3.61
CA GLY A 5 -3.18 -38.69 -4.03
C GLY A 5 -4.63 -38.21 -3.87
N LEU A 6 -4.80 -36.89 -3.73
CA LEU A 6 -6.08 -36.19 -3.77
C LEU A 6 -6.11 -35.32 -5.03
N GLN A 7 -7.19 -35.48 -5.80
CA GLN A 7 -7.46 -34.82 -7.07
C GLN A 7 -7.61 -33.31 -6.89
N SER A 8 -6.98 -32.57 -7.81
CA SER A 8 -7.09 -31.12 -7.96
C SER A 8 -8.39 -30.74 -8.70
N ALA A 9 -9.23 -29.94 -8.06
CA ALA A 9 -10.29 -29.19 -8.73
C ALA A 9 -9.70 -27.85 -9.22
N ASN A 10 -9.84 -27.60 -10.52
CA ASN A 10 -9.41 -26.38 -11.21
C ASN A 10 -10.35 -25.21 -10.88
N TYR A 11 -9.81 -24.10 -10.39
CA TYR A 11 -10.45 -22.79 -10.48
C TYR A 11 -9.48 -21.82 -11.18
N SER A 12 -9.95 -21.25 -12.28
CA SER A 12 -9.24 -20.24 -13.06
C SER A 12 -9.44 -18.88 -12.40
N ALA A 13 -8.41 -18.38 -11.71
CA ALA A 13 -8.33 -16.98 -11.29
C ALA A 13 -7.65 -16.17 -12.40
N ALA A 14 -8.28 -15.06 -12.79
CA ALA A 14 -7.75 -14.11 -13.75
C ALA A 14 -6.33 -13.68 -13.35
N LYS A 15 -5.38 -13.87 -14.28
CA LYS A 15 -3.96 -13.61 -14.08
C LYS A 15 -3.71 -12.10 -14.04
N TYR A 16 -3.39 -11.56 -12.86
CA TYR A 16 -2.54 -10.38 -12.79
C TYR A 16 -1.15 -10.76 -13.33
N PRO A 17 -0.47 -9.91 -14.11
CA PRO A 17 0.85 -10.22 -14.63
C PRO A 17 1.84 -10.34 -13.47
N ILE A 18 2.19 -11.58 -13.12
CA ILE A 18 3.29 -11.94 -12.23
C ILE A 18 4.58 -11.70 -13.02
N GLY A 19 5.30 -10.65 -12.65
CA GLY A 19 6.56 -10.28 -13.31
C GLY A 19 7.53 -9.62 -12.35
N CYS A 20 7.98 -10.33 -11.32
CA CYS A 20 9.25 -10.04 -10.65
C CYS A 20 9.95 -11.36 -10.29
N THR A 21 10.56 -11.99 -11.28
CA THR A 21 11.69 -12.89 -11.02
C THR A 21 12.93 -12.03 -10.83
N SER A 22 13.33 -11.82 -9.57
CA SER A 22 14.73 -11.56 -9.23
C SER A 22 15.05 -12.34 -7.96
N ARG A 23 15.72 -13.47 -8.15
CA ARG A 23 16.21 -14.35 -7.11
C ARG A 23 17.57 -13.81 -6.65
N ASN A 24 17.57 -12.81 -5.77
CA ASN A 24 18.80 -12.33 -5.14
C ASN A 24 18.74 -12.52 -3.63
N ASN A 25 19.71 -13.29 -3.15
CA ASN A 25 19.96 -13.61 -1.75
C ASN A 25 20.05 -12.33 -0.91
N ILE A 26 19.32 -12.30 0.22
CA ILE A 26 19.44 -11.26 1.24
C ILE A 26 20.77 -11.51 1.96
N GLY A 27 21.78 -10.75 1.59
CA GLY A 27 23.09 -10.72 2.25
C GLY A 27 23.81 -9.41 1.94
N ASN A 28 23.92 -8.56 2.95
CA ASN A 28 24.79 -7.38 3.05
C ASN A 28 24.64 -6.29 1.98
N ALA A 29 23.89 -5.24 2.31
CA ALA A 29 23.89 -3.97 1.59
C ALA A 29 24.70 -2.90 2.35
N PHE A 30 26.02 -3.04 2.35
CA PHE A 30 26.98 -1.96 2.62
C PHE A 30 28.26 -2.28 1.84
N GLY A 31 28.52 -1.56 0.74
CA GLY A 31 29.78 -1.68 0.00
C GLY A 31 29.68 -1.36 -1.49
N GLU A 32 30.15 -0.16 -1.81
CA GLU A 32 30.88 0.25 -3.03
C GLU A 32 30.30 0.15 -4.45
N SER A 33 30.44 1.30 -5.10
CA SER A 33 30.26 1.62 -6.51
C SER A 33 31.24 0.88 -7.42
N LEU A 34 30.75 0.36 -8.54
CA LEU A 34 31.51 0.39 -9.80
C LEU A 34 30.57 0.48 -11.00
N VAL A 35 30.78 1.54 -11.79
CA VAL A 35 30.06 1.86 -13.02
C VAL A 35 30.45 0.88 -14.12
N THR A 36 29.46 0.32 -14.83
CA THR A 36 29.62 -0.11 -16.22
C THR A 36 28.29 0.08 -16.93
N GLU A 37 28.26 1.02 -17.87
CA GLU A 37 27.13 1.29 -18.74
C GLU A 37 26.84 0.11 -19.67
N ARG A 38 25.60 -0.35 -19.66
CA ARG A 38 24.96 -0.84 -20.90
C ARG A 38 23.46 -0.54 -20.86
N SER A 39 23.07 0.31 -21.79
CA SER A 39 21.72 0.84 -21.97
C SER A 39 20.72 -0.28 -22.29
N SER A 40 19.68 -0.38 -21.47
CA SER A 40 18.41 -1.05 -21.75
C SER A 40 17.36 -0.30 -20.94
N SER A 41 16.43 0.35 -21.64
CA SER A 41 15.41 1.26 -21.13
C SER A 41 14.52 0.66 -20.04
N ALA A 42 14.87 0.91 -18.78
CA ALA A 42 13.94 1.14 -17.68
C ALA A 42 14.14 2.61 -17.25
N PRO A 43 13.09 3.38 -16.90
CA PRO A 43 13.27 4.75 -16.42
C PRO A 43 13.86 4.72 -15.00
N GLY A 44 15.16 4.44 -14.91
CA GLY A 44 15.94 4.64 -13.70
C GLY A 44 16.19 6.12 -13.50
N GLY A 45 15.16 6.85 -13.07
CA GLY A 45 15.29 8.24 -12.67
C GLY A 45 15.97 8.32 -11.30
N ASN A 46 16.93 9.22 -11.13
CA ASN A 46 17.30 9.70 -9.80
C ASN A 46 16.12 10.52 -9.25
N TYR A 47 15.15 9.83 -8.65
CA TYR A 47 13.98 10.49 -8.09
C TYR A 47 14.40 11.31 -6.87
N HIS A 48 14.05 12.60 -6.88
CA HIS A 48 14.25 13.50 -5.74
C HIS A 48 12.88 13.80 -5.14
N GLY A 49 12.68 13.36 -3.90
CA GLY A 49 11.44 13.57 -3.16
C GLY A 49 11.46 14.83 -2.33
N THR A 50 10.29 15.46 -2.18
CA THR A 50 10.10 16.56 -1.21
C THR A 50 9.41 16.03 0.03
N LEU A 51 9.91 16.34 1.23
CA LEU A 51 9.15 16.14 2.47
C LEU A 51 8.51 17.46 2.90
N LYS A 52 7.21 17.44 3.19
CA LYS A 52 6.47 18.65 3.58
C LYS A 52 6.30 18.75 5.08
N MET A 53 6.90 19.77 5.67
CA MET A 53 6.70 20.13 7.07
C MET A 53 5.28 20.65 7.31
N GLY A 54 4.69 20.28 8.46
CA GLY A 54 3.31 20.66 8.82
C GLY A 54 2.22 19.74 8.28
N TYR A 55 2.59 18.70 7.52
CA TYR A 55 1.68 17.63 7.11
C TYR A 55 1.68 16.51 8.16
N LEU A 56 0.56 15.80 8.27
CA LEU A 56 0.42 14.65 9.17
C LEU A 56 1.22 13.46 8.69
N HIS A 57 1.26 13.27 7.38
CA HIS A 57 2.03 12.24 6.71
C HIS A 57 2.66 12.83 5.46
N SER A 58 3.92 12.50 5.23
CA SER A 58 4.66 12.94 4.06
C SER A 58 5.59 11.83 3.64
N GLU A 59 5.39 11.30 2.45
CA GLU A 59 6.10 10.15 1.93
C GLU A 59 6.51 10.34 0.48
N PHE A 60 7.60 9.69 0.13
CA PHE A 60 8.16 9.65 -1.19
C PHE A 60 8.71 8.25 -1.47
N SER A 61 8.36 7.70 -2.63
CA SER A 61 8.90 6.42 -3.09
C SER A 61 10.10 6.66 -4.01
N PRO A 62 11.32 6.26 -3.61
CA PRO A 62 12.49 6.34 -4.47
C PRO A 62 12.46 5.30 -5.61
N VAL A 63 11.52 4.35 -5.59
CA VAL A 63 11.39 3.31 -6.61
C VAL A 63 10.48 3.75 -7.74
N SER A 64 9.35 4.39 -7.41
CA SER A 64 8.32 4.79 -8.37
C SER A 64 8.29 6.29 -8.67
N GLY A 65 8.98 7.11 -7.86
CA GLY A 65 8.94 8.57 -7.97
C GLY A 65 7.67 9.20 -7.43
N GLN A 66 6.77 8.41 -6.85
CA GLN A 66 5.50 8.88 -6.31
C GLN A 66 5.71 9.65 -5.01
N GLU A 67 4.90 10.68 -4.81
CA GLU A 67 4.89 11.51 -3.61
C GLU A 67 3.48 11.55 -3.03
N LEU A 68 3.38 11.59 -1.70
CA LEU A 68 2.10 11.66 -1.01
C LEU A 68 2.24 12.47 0.27
N HIS A 69 1.49 13.56 0.35
CA HIS A 69 1.46 14.46 1.49
C HIS A 69 0.02 14.64 1.94
N MET A 70 -0.22 14.44 3.23
CA MET A 70 -1.56 14.44 3.79
C MET A 70 -1.67 15.31 5.04
N LYS A 71 -2.79 16.03 5.14
CA LYS A 71 -3.21 16.75 6.34
C LYS A 71 -4.73 16.73 6.42
N TYR A 72 -5.30 16.98 7.60
CA TYR A 72 -6.75 17.20 7.67
C TYR A 72 -7.11 18.43 6.84
N ASP A 73 -8.20 18.31 6.10
CA ASP A 73 -8.82 19.44 5.43
C ASP A 73 -9.47 20.37 6.48
N GLU A 74 -9.62 21.65 6.16
CA GLU A 74 -10.25 22.62 7.06
C GLU A 74 -11.72 22.29 7.34
N SER A 75 -12.38 21.59 6.40
CA SER A 75 -13.74 21.08 6.57
C SER A 75 -13.85 19.81 7.41
N SER A 76 -12.73 19.20 7.80
CA SER A 76 -12.72 17.95 8.54
C SER A 76 -13.38 18.10 9.92
N THR A 77 -14.35 17.23 10.20
CA THR A 77 -15.02 17.16 11.51
C THR A 77 -14.77 15.82 12.18
N LYS A 78 -15.29 15.63 13.39
CA LYS A 78 -15.23 14.34 14.09
C LYS A 78 -16.15 13.30 13.44
N ASP A 79 -17.27 13.75 12.88
CA ASP A 79 -18.29 12.87 12.31
C ASP A 79 -18.00 12.55 10.85
N ASP A 80 -17.48 13.52 10.09
CA ASP A 80 -16.96 13.38 8.74
C ASP A 80 -15.50 13.85 8.67
N PRO A 81 -14.53 12.95 8.93
CA PRO A 81 -13.13 13.28 8.82
C PRO A 81 -12.72 13.33 7.35
N VAL A 82 -12.19 14.47 6.93
CA VAL A 82 -11.78 14.75 5.55
C VAL A 82 -10.28 14.98 5.50
N MET A 83 -9.60 14.27 4.61
CA MET A 83 -8.17 14.42 4.40
C MET A 83 -7.89 15.16 3.09
N TYR A 84 -7.12 16.24 3.19
CA TYR A 84 -6.50 16.88 2.05
C TYR A 84 -5.21 16.13 1.71
N VAL A 85 -5.15 15.61 0.49
CA VAL A 85 -4.04 14.82 -0.02
C VAL A 85 -3.51 15.46 -1.28
N GLU A 86 -2.19 15.60 -1.38
CA GLU A 86 -1.53 16.08 -2.59
C GLU A 86 -0.21 15.33 -2.81
N GLY A 87 0.28 15.33 -4.04
CA GLY A 87 1.49 14.59 -4.37
C GLY A 87 1.74 14.49 -5.85
N LYS A 88 2.51 13.47 -6.24
CA LYS A 88 2.82 13.12 -7.62
C LYS A 88 2.52 11.65 -7.89
N ASP A 89 1.92 11.38 -9.04
CA ASP A 89 1.63 10.01 -9.50
C ASP A 89 2.86 9.33 -10.13
N ILE A 90 2.72 8.09 -10.63
CA ILE A 90 3.86 7.34 -11.22
C ILE A 90 4.42 8.03 -12.48
N HIS A 91 3.66 8.93 -13.08
CA HIS A 91 4.06 9.70 -14.25
C HIS A 91 4.65 11.07 -13.87
N GLY A 92 4.79 11.35 -12.57
CA GLY A 92 5.31 12.61 -12.04
C GLY A 92 4.31 13.77 -12.14
N LYS A 93 3.05 13.51 -12.49
CA LYS A 93 2.02 14.54 -12.58
C LYS A 93 1.50 14.86 -11.18
N THR A 94 1.43 16.15 -10.87
CA THR A 94 0.91 16.60 -9.59
C THR A 94 -0.59 16.39 -9.49
N PHE A 95 -1.05 16.01 -8.31
CA PHE A 95 -2.47 15.85 -8.02
C PHE A 95 -2.81 16.37 -6.62
N THR A 96 -4.09 16.68 -6.46
CA THR A 96 -4.71 17.06 -5.19
C THR A 96 -6.07 16.39 -5.09
N LYS A 97 -6.40 15.85 -3.91
CA LYS A 97 -7.65 15.19 -3.60
C LYS A 97 -8.13 15.59 -2.20
N ARG A 98 -9.45 15.63 -2.04
CA ARG A 98 -10.12 15.66 -0.72
C ARG A 98 -10.82 14.32 -0.56
N ILE A 99 -10.50 13.62 0.53
CA ILE A 99 -10.91 12.25 0.76
C ILE A 99 -11.78 12.23 2.01
N HIS A 100 -13.05 11.89 1.86
CA HIS A 100 -13.94 11.59 2.97
C HIS A 100 -13.61 10.20 3.48
N LEU A 101 -13.02 10.08 4.67
CA LEU A 101 -12.45 8.80 5.11
C LEU A 101 -13.53 7.76 5.41
N ASN A 102 -14.74 8.21 5.73
CA ASN A 102 -15.90 7.34 5.94
C ASN A 102 -16.33 6.62 4.64
N ASP A 103 -16.05 7.21 3.48
CA ASP A 103 -16.47 6.70 2.17
C ASP A 103 -15.39 5.80 1.52
N VAL A 104 -14.26 5.58 2.19
CA VAL A 104 -13.19 4.74 1.68
C VAL A 104 -13.57 3.27 1.78
N ASP A 105 -13.78 2.65 0.62
CA ASP A 105 -14.05 1.22 0.48
C ASP A 105 -12.75 0.46 0.16
N ALA A 106 -12.28 -0.36 1.09
CA ALA A 106 -11.04 -1.14 0.90
C ALA A 106 -11.12 -2.14 -0.27
N GLU A 107 -12.30 -2.54 -0.74
CA GLU A 107 -12.44 -3.41 -1.91
C GLU A 107 -12.35 -2.61 -3.24
N ASN A 108 -12.42 -1.28 -3.18
CA ASN A 108 -12.32 -0.38 -4.34
C ASN A 108 -11.76 1.00 -3.96
N ALA A 109 -10.51 1.04 -3.52
CA ALA A 109 -9.84 2.28 -3.12
C ALA A 109 -8.50 2.47 -3.84
N THR A 110 -8.09 3.72 -3.97
CA THR A 110 -6.76 4.10 -4.42
C THR A 110 -5.73 3.98 -3.29
N PRO A 111 -4.44 3.79 -3.58
CA PRO A 111 -3.40 3.86 -2.56
C PRO A 111 -3.39 5.17 -1.76
N ALA A 112 -3.76 6.29 -2.38
CA ALA A 112 -3.96 7.57 -1.69
C ALA A 112 -5.06 7.48 -0.62
N GLU A 113 -6.22 6.94 -0.94
CA GLU A 113 -7.37 6.82 -0.03
C GLU A 113 -7.07 5.86 1.13
N MET A 114 -6.49 4.70 0.83
CA MET A 114 -6.14 3.74 1.88
C MET A 114 -5.02 4.27 2.79
N THR A 115 -4.06 5.01 2.24
CA THR A 115 -3.02 5.63 3.07
C THR A 115 -3.61 6.74 3.94
N ALA A 116 -4.57 7.51 3.44
CA ALA A 116 -5.26 8.53 4.21
C ALA A 116 -6.03 7.92 5.39
N LEU A 117 -6.77 6.85 5.14
CA LEU A 117 -7.48 6.10 6.17
C LEU A 117 -6.50 5.52 7.21
N ARG A 118 -5.39 4.94 6.76
CA ARG A 118 -4.31 4.43 7.63
C ARG A 118 -3.80 5.51 8.58
N VAL A 119 -3.42 6.68 8.04
CA VAL A 119 -2.88 7.80 8.82
C VAL A 119 -3.89 8.26 9.87
N HIS A 120 -5.17 8.33 9.51
CA HIS A 120 -6.24 8.69 10.43
C HIS A 120 -6.41 7.68 11.57
N LEU A 121 -6.51 6.39 11.28
CA LEU A 121 -6.66 5.34 12.30
C LEU A 121 -5.43 5.27 13.23
N ALA A 122 -4.22 5.40 12.66
CA ALA A 122 -3.00 5.53 13.44
C ALA A 122 -3.05 6.75 14.38
N ARG A 123 -3.58 7.88 13.92
CA ARG A 123 -3.74 9.08 14.76
C ARG A 123 -4.76 8.86 15.88
N GLN A 124 -5.82 8.09 15.64
CA GLN A 124 -6.79 7.69 16.68
C GLN A 124 -6.21 6.71 17.71
N GLY A 125 -5.02 6.16 17.46
CA GLY A 125 -4.38 5.22 18.38
C GLY A 125 -4.68 3.76 18.10
N ASP A 126 -5.18 3.42 16.91
CA ASP A 126 -5.39 2.03 16.52
C ASP A 126 -4.04 1.28 16.52
N LYS A 127 -3.95 0.24 17.35
CA LYS A 127 -2.72 -0.54 17.54
C LYS A 127 -2.38 -1.39 16.32
N SER A 128 -3.38 -2.03 15.71
CA SER A 128 -3.18 -2.90 14.54
C SER A 128 -2.54 -2.13 13.38
N VAL A 129 -3.01 -0.90 13.17
CA VAL A 129 -2.49 -0.02 12.10
C VAL A 129 -1.08 0.50 12.41
N LYS A 130 -0.78 0.78 13.69
CA LYS A 130 0.54 1.26 14.12
C LYS A 130 1.62 0.17 14.12
N GLU A 131 1.25 -1.06 14.44
CA GLU A 131 2.15 -2.21 14.49
C GLU A 131 2.53 -2.72 13.09
N SER A 132 1.71 -2.41 12.08
CA SER A 132 1.99 -2.71 10.69
C SER A 132 2.92 -1.69 10.04
N SER A 133 3.83 -2.17 9.18
CA SER A 133 4.59 -1.31 8.26
C SER A 133 3.77 -0.72 7.11
N GLY A 134 2.47 -1.05 7.03
CA GLY A 134 1.47 -0.40 6.17
C GLY A 134 1.54 -0.84 4.71
N ILE A 135 0.70 -1.81 4.31
CA ILE A 135 0.58 -2.21 2.90
C ILE A 135 0.18 -1.06 1.96
N PRO A 136 -0.67 -0.08 2.34
CA PRO A 136 -0.99 1.06 1.46
C PRO A 136 0.26 1.88 1.11
N LEU A 137 1.23 1.98 2.03
CA LEU A 137 2.51 2.62 1.79
C LEU A 137 3.36 1.79 0.81
N MET A 138 3.37 0.46 0.99
CA MET A 138 4.08 -0.45 0.09
C MET A 138 3.51 -0.42 -1.33
N ALA A 139 2.20 -0.20 -1.49
CA ALA A 139 1.59 -0.01 -2.80
C ALA A 139 2.17 1.21 -3.53
N LEU A 140 2.50 2.31 -2.82
CA LEU A 140 3.20 3.47 -3.39
C LEU A 140 4.61 3.12 -3.88
N GLY A 141 5.29 2.22 -3.16
CA GLY A 141 6.60 1.68 -3.51
C GLY A 141 6.61 0.76 -4.73
N SER A 142 5.44 0.33 -5.18
CA SER A 142 5.27 -0.58 -6.32
C SER A 142 5.07 0.17 -7.65
N HIS A 143 4.91 -0.59 -8.74
CA HIS A 143 4.50 -0.05 -10.04
C HIS A 143 2.99 0.29 -10.12
N GLN A 144 2.29 0.30 -8.99
CA GLN A 144 0.89 0.71 -8.89
C GLN A 144 0.79 2.23 -8.76
N ASP A 145 -0.09 2.82 -9.56
CA ASP A 145 -0.40 4.25 -9.48
C ASP A 145 -1.21 4.60 -8.22
N VAL A 146 -0.75 5.64 -7.50
CA VAL A 146 -1.33 6.14 -6.24
C VAL A 146 -2.78 6.58 -6.36
N ASN A 147 -3.25 6.88 -7.58
CA ASN A 147 -4.59 7.32 -7.90
C ASN A 147 -5.43 6.27 -8.64
N THR A 148 -4.91 5.07 -8.86
CA THR A 148 -5.66 3.99 -9.52
C THR A 148 -6.24 3.03 -8.48
N SER A 149 -7.56 2.86 -8.51
CA SER A 149 -8.28 2.00 -7.57
C SER A 149 -7.86 0.53 -7.72
N MET A 150 -7.84 -0.17 -6.59
CA MET A 150 -7.54 -1.59 -6.52
C MET A 150 -8.31 -2.24 -5.35
N ASP A 151 -8.45 -3.55 -5.42
CA ASP A 151 -8.99 -4.36 -4.32
C ASP A 151 -7.90 -4.59 -3.28
N PHE A 152 -7.89 -3.75 -2.23
CA PHE A 152 -6.94 -3.89 -1.14
C PHE A 152 -7.21 -5.13 -0.30
N LYS A 153 -8.45 -5.59 -0.17
CA LYS A 153 -8.72 -6.84 0.55
C LYS A 153 -8.02 -8.00 -0.13
N GLN A 154 -8.19 -8.16 -1.44
CA GLN A 154 -7.48 -9.19 -2.20
C GLN A 154 -5.96 -9.00 -2.13
N TYR A 155 -5.47 -7.75 -2.18
CA TYR A 155 -4.05 -7.46 -2.09
C TYR A 155 -3.45 -7.87 -0.73
N TYR A 156 -4.14 -7.58 0.37
CA TYR A 156 -3.77 -8.00 1.72
C TYR A 156 -3.80 -9.51 1.89
N GLU A 157 -4.85 -10.18 1.42
CA GLU A 157 -4.99 -11.64 1.49
C GLU A 157 -3.85 -12.34 0.75
N ASN A 158 -3.51 -11.86 -0.46
CA ASN A 158 -2.38 -12.37 -1.24
C ASN A 158 -1.05 -12.14 -0.52
N TRP A 159 -0.82 -10.95 0.03
CA TRP A 159 0.39 -10.62 0.77
C TRP A 159 0.55 -11.49 2.02
N ALA A 160 -0.51 -11.63 2.82
CA ALA A 160 -0.54 -12.45 4.01
C ALA A 160 -0.31 -13.94 3.70
N SER A 161 -0.90 -14.45 2.61
CA SER A 161 -0.68 -15.82 2.13
C SER A 161 0.79 -16.06 1.77
N ASN A 162 1.42 -15.14 1.03
CA ASN A 162 2.83 -15.22 0.68
C ASN A 162 3.73 -15.22 1.92
N LEU A 163 3.45 -14.36 2.90
CA LEU A 163 4.18 -14.33 4.17
C LEU A 163 4.04 -15.64 4.95
N GLN A 164 2.84 -16.20 5.01
CA GLN A 164 2.61 -17.50 5.66
C GLN A 164 3.40 -18.62 5.00
N ASN A 165 3.41 -18.67 3.67
CA ASN A 165 4.15 -19.65 2.89
C ASN A 165 5.67 -19.51 3.09
N ALA A 166 6.15 -18.28 3.31
CA ALA A 166 7.56 -18.00 3.64
C ALA A 166 7.90 -18.21 5.13
N GLY A 167 6.93 -18.60 5.97
CA GLY A 167 7.13 -18.87 7.40
C GLY A 167 6.89 -17.68 8.34
N PHE A 168 6.57 -16.49 7.80
CA PHE A 168 6.34 -15.26 8.57
C PHE A 168 4.88 -15.12 9.05
N ARG A 169 4.39 -16.12 9.80
CA ARG A 169 2.99 -16.20 10.24
C ARG A 169 2.55 -15.02 11.13
N GLN A 170 3.43 -14.54 12.00
CA GLN A 170 3.11 -13.40 12.88
C GLN A 170 2.89 -12.13 12.07
N ASN A 171 3.78 -11.84 11.11
CA ASN A 171 3.64 -10.69 10.20
C ASN A 171 2.36 -10.78 9.38
N ALA A 172 2.01 -11.96 8.87
CA ALA A 172 0.75 -12.15 8.16
C ALA A 172 -0.46 -11.80 9.04
N GLY A 173 -0.44 -12.20 10.32
CA GLY A 173 -1.49 -11.84 11.28
C GLY A 173 -1.61 -10.33 11.52
N ILE A 174 -0.49 -9.60 11.57
CA ILE A 174 -0.49 -8.13 11.72
C ILE A 174 -1.23 -7.47 10.54
N TYR A 175 -0.90 -7.86 9.30
CA TYR A 175 -1.55 -7.28 8.13
C TYR A 175 -3.03 -7.66 8.00
N MET A 176 -3.40 -8.89 8.34
CA MET A 176 -4.82 -9.28 8.36
C MET A 176 -5.60 -8.49 9.42
N SER A 177 -5.02 -8.24 10.59
CA SER A 177 -5.64 -7.39 11.61
C SER A 177 -5.80 -5.94 11.13
N GLU A 178 -4.81 -5.41 10.41
CA GLU A 178 -4.91 -4.08 9.78
C GLU A 178 -6.06 -4.02 8.76
N LEU A 179 -6.20 -5.04 7.89
CA LEU A 179 -7.31 -5.13 6.94
C LEU A 179 -8.68 -5.15 7.64
N GLU A 180 -8.82 -5.95 8.70
CA GLU A 180 -10.07 -6.02 9.48
C GLU A 180 -10.48 -4.64 10.03
N ARG A 181 -9.51 -3.81 10.41
CA ARG A 181 -9.80 -2.43 10.87
C ARG A 181 -10.39 -1.57 9.76
N TYR A 182 -9.87 -1.67 8.53
CA TYR A 182 -10.41 -0.92 7.40
C TYR A 182 -11.82 -1.38 7.04
N LEU A 183 -12.05 -2.69 6.95
CA LEU A 183 -13.36 -3.25 6.63
C LEU A 183 -14.40 -2.91 7.71
N PHE A 184 -14.01 -2.90 8.99
CA PHE A 184 -14.88 -2.51 10.09
C PHE A 184 -15.23 -1.02 10.05
N HIS A 185 -14.26 -0.15 9.74
CA HIS A 185 -14.48 1.29 9.62
C HIS A 185 -15.56 1.59 8.59
N HIS A 186 -15.45 1.02 7.39
CA HIS A 186 -16.43 1.17 6.33
C HIS A 186 -17.83 0.64 6.73
N ARG A 187 -17.90 -0.57 7.31
CA ARG A 187 -19.17 -1.21 7.70
C ARG A 187 -19.94 -0.47 8.80
N THR A 188 -19.24 0.10 9.77
CA THR A 188 -19.91 0.79 10.90
C THR A 188 -20.48 2.15 10.53
N LYS A 189 -19.95 2.80 9.49
CA LYS A 189 -20.40 4.12 9.03
C LYS A 189 -21.34 4.04 7.82
N GLY A 190 -21.26 3.00 7.00
CA GLY A 190 -22.20 2.73 5.91
C GLY A 190 -23.63 2.37 6.35
N ASN A 191 -23.86 2.06 7.63
CA ASN A 191 -25.17 1.69 8.19
C ASN A 191 -25.97 2.86 8.79
N ILE A 192 -25.53 4.10 8.60
CA ILE A 192 -26.31 5.30 8.95
C ILE A 192 -26.80 5.92 7.63
N LYS A 193 -27.86 5.34 7.05
CA LYS A 193 -28.65 5.93 5.96
C LYS A 193 -30.11 5.89 6.32
#